data_AF-A0A920QP22-F1
#
_entry.id   AF-A0A920QP22-F1
#
_cell.length_a   1.000
_cell.length_b   1.000
_cell.length_c   1.000
_cell.angle_alpha   90.00
_cell.angle_beta   90.00
_cell.angle_gamma   90.00
#
_symmetry.space_group_name_H-M   'P 1'
#
loop_
_entity.id
_entity.type
_entity.pdbx_description
1 polymer ?
#
loop_
_entity_poly.entity_id
_entity_poly.type
_entity_poly.pdbx_seq_one_letter_code
_entity_poly.pdbx_strand_id
1 'polypeptide(L)' 'MKHRGPDAPVGYVSYKDNQLGHNRLKIIDLNNRSNQPLKSKNKKYDIIFNGEIYNYKELAKKYKLK' A
#
# COMPACT_ATOMS: atom_id res chain seq x y z
N MET A 1 -2.03 14.71 -8.17
CA MET A 1 -1.93 13.23 -8.06
C MET A 1 -3.23 12.47 -8.35
N LYS A 2 -4.42 13.10 -8.41
CA LYS A 2 -5.69 12.36 -8.58
C LYS A 2 -5.76 11.51 -9.85
N HIS A 3 -5.17 11.98 -10.94
CA HIS A 3 -5.10 11.25 -12.22
C HIS A 3 -4.25 9.97 -12.17
N ARG A 4 -3.28 9.85 -11.24
CA ARG A 4 -2.40 8.67 -11.11
C ARG A 4 -2.98 7.55 -10.22
N GLY A 5 -4.14 7.79 -9.62
CA GLY A 5 -4.79 6.83 -8.73
C GLY A 5 -6.25 7.19 -8.52
N PRO A 6 -7.08 7.08 -9.57
CA PRO A 6 -8.47 7.52 -9.53
C PRO A 6 -9.39 6.61 -8.71
N ASP A 7 -9.01 5.34 -8.49
CA ASP A 7 -9.91 4.33 -7.88
C ASP A 7 -10.04 4.44 -6.36
N ALA A 8 -8.99 4.92 -5.69
CA ALA A 8 -9.05 5.28 -4.28
C ALA A 8 -8.23 6.56 -4.06
N PRO A 9 -8.86 7.73 -4.25
CA PRO A 9 -8.22 9.01 -3.97
C PRO A 9 -8.14 9.22 -2.46
N VAL A 10 -6.95 9.60 -1.97
CA VAL A 10 -6.69 10.07 -0.61
C VAL A 10 -6.78 9.00 0.48
N GLY A 11 -5.80 8.10 0.53
CA GLY A 11 -5.42 7.44 1.78
C GLY A 11 -4.23 8.17 2.43
N TYR A 12 -4.29 8.47 3.73
CA TYR A 12 -3.15 9.06 4.43
C TYR A 12 -3.06 8.62 5.90
N VAL A 13 -1.85 8.73 6.45
CA VAL A 13 -1.59 8.62 7.89
C VAL A 13 -0.76 9.82 8.33
N SER A 14 -1.08 10.34 9.51
CA SER A 14 -0.37 11.46 10.12
C SER A 14 0.38 10.99 11.36
N TYR A 15 1.63 11.42 11.45
CA TYR A 15 2.46 11.43 12.65
C TYR A 15 2.65 12.87 13.08
N LYS A 16 3.20 13.08 14.27
CA LYS A 16 3.38 14.40 14.89
C LYS A 16 3.70 15.51 13.89
N ASP A 17 4.80 15.35 13.15
CA ASP A 17 5.29 16.36 12.20
C ASP A 17 5.38 15.85 10.75
N ASN A 18 4.82 14.66 10.46
CA ASN A 18 4.98 14.00 9.16
C ASN A 18 3.68 13.39 8.67
N GLN A 19 3.45 13.37 7.35
CA GLN A 19 2.30 12.71 6.74
C GLN A 19 2.72 11.85 5.55
N LEU A 20 2.09 10.69 5.42
CA LEU A 20 2.22 9.82 4.25
C LEU A 20 0.87 9.73 3.57
N GLY A 21 0.81 10.08 2.28
CA GLY A 21 -0.42 10.06 1.48
C GLY A 21 -0.25 9.26 0.18
N HIS A 22 -1.30 8.59 -0.26
CA HIS A 22 -1.31 7.79 -1.47
C HIS A 22 -2.66 7.86 -2.20
N ASN A 23 -2.60 7.99 -3.53
CA ASN A 23 -3.73 7.79 -4.43
C ASN A 23 -3.52 6.48 -5.17
N ARG A 24 -4.50 5.57 -5.13
CA ARG A 24 -4.34 4.22 -5.67
C ARG A 24 -5.06 4.05 -7.01
N LEU A 25 -4.33 3.53 -7.99
CA LEU A 25 -4.87 2.83 -9.15
C LEU A 25 -4.88 1.33 -8.80
N LYS A 26 -6.02 0.67 -8.91
CA LYS A 26 -6.20 -0.73 -8.50
C LYS A 26 -5.87 -1.65 -9.67
N ILE A 27 -4.68 -2.28 -9.63
CA ILE A 27 -4.23 -3.26 -10.64
C ILE A 27 -4.24 -4.67 -10.04
N ILE A 28 -3.50 -4.87 -8.93
CA ILE A 28 -3.44 -6.14 -8.19
C ILE A 28 -4.18 -5.99 -6.86
N ASP A 29 -5.02 -6.98 -6.55
CA ASP A 29 -5.90 -7.05 -5.36
C ASP A 29 -6.85 -5.84 -5.24
N LEU A 30 -7.93 -5.86 -6.03
CA LEU A 30 -8.86 -4.72 -6.21
C LEU A 30 -9.67 -4.32 -4.95
N ASN A 31 -9.52 -5.07 -3.85
CA ASN A 31 -10.24 -4.81 -2.61
C ASN A 31 -9.74 -3.53 -1.92
N ASN A 32 -10.65 -2.84 -1.22
CA ASN A 32 -10.35 -1.64 -0.43
C ASN A 32 -9.38 -1.90 0.74
N ARG A 33 -9.30 -3.14 1.25
CA ARG A 33 -8.33 -3.53 2.30
C ARG A 33 -6.87 -3.33 1.87
N SER A 34 -6.64 -3.21 0.56
CA SER A 34 -5.31 -3.04 -0.03
C SER A 34 -5.05 -1.58 -0.43
N ASN A 35 -5.89 -0.65 0.02
CA ASN A 35 -5.61 0.78 -0.05
C ASN A 35 -4.44 1.14 0.86
N GLN A 36 -3.63 2.10 0.44
CA GLN A 36 -2.42 2.53 1.13
C GLN A 36 -2.66 3.87 1.85
N PRO A 37 -1.92 4.20 2.93
CA PRO A 37 -0.78 3.48 3.52
C PRO A 37 -1.13 2.10 4.12
N LEU A 38 -0.26 1.11 3.92
CA LEU A 38 -0.41 -0.22 4.53
C LEU A 38 0.31 -0.27 5.87
N LYS A 39 -0.36 -0.82 6.89
CA LYS A 39 0.21 -0.98 8.22
C LYS A 39 0.72 -2.41 8.42
N SER A 40 1.92 -2.55 8.94
CA SER A 40 2.50 -3.84 9.35
C SER A 40 1.66 -4.54 10.43
N LYS A 41 1.73 -5.87 10.52
CA LYS A 41 0.93 -6.67 11.49
C LYS A 41 1.15 -6.27 12.95
N ASN A 42 2.37 -5.88 13.31
CA ASN A 42 2.72 -5.39 14.65
C ASN A 42 2.50 -3.88 14.83
N LYS A 43 1.93 -3.20 13.83
CA LYS A 43 1.61 -1.77 13.83
C LYS A 43 2.81 -0.83 14.01
N LYS A 44 4.04 -1.33 13.88
CA LYS A 44 5.28 -0.56 14.07
C LYS A 44 5.67 0.25 12.84
N TYR A 45 5.29 -0.22 11.66
CA TYR A 45 5.62 0.39 10.37
C TYR A 45 4.38 0.63 9.53
N ASP A 46 4.37 1.74 8.82
CA ASP A 46 3.47 2.02 7.70
C ASP A 46 4.29 2.18 6.42
N ILE A 47 3.74 1.74 5.29
CA ILE A 47 4.41 1.80 3.98
C ILE A 47 3.48 2.43 2.94
N ILE A 48 4.09 3.26 2.08
CA ILE A 48 3.53 3.69 0.81
C ILE A 48 4.45 3.23 -0.33
N PHE A 49 3.89 2.82 -1.45
CA PHE A 49 4.62 2.28 -2.59
C PHE A 49 3.84 2.51 -3.89
N ASN A 50 4.51 3.04 -4.91
CA ASN A 50 3.97 3.23 -6.25
C ASN A 50 4.80 2.41 -7.24
N GLY A 51 4.26 1.26 -7.67
CA GLY A 51 4.92 0.33 -8.58
C GLY A 51 4.37 -1.08 -8.44
N GLU A 52 5.06 -2.05 -9.03
CA GLU A 52 4.71 -3.46 -8.98
C GLU A 52 5.92 -4.31 -8.58
N ILE A 53 5.72 -5.25 -7.65
CA ILE A 53 6.74 -6.24 -7.27
C ILE A 53 6.42 -7.53 -8.04
N TYR A 54 7.03 -7.71 -9.21
CA TYR A 54 6.67 -8.80 -10.12
C TYR A 54 6.83 -10.20 -9.50
N ASN A 55 7.85 -10.39 -8.66
CA ASN A 55 8.13 -11.67 -8.00
C ASN A 55 7.49 -11.80 -6.61
N TYR A 56 6.42 -11.04 -6.30
CA TYR A 56 5.79 -11.07 -4.96
C TYR A 56 5.32 -12.46 -4.54
N LYS A 57 4.89 -13.31 -5.48
CA LYS A 57 4.49 -14.71 -5.20
C LYS A 57 5.67 -15.58 -4.74
N GLU A 58 6.82 -15.42 -5.38
CA GLU A 58 8.05 -16.13 -5.00
C GLU A 58 8.55 -15.67 -3.63
N LEU A 59 8.53 -14.36 -3.38
CA LEU A 59 8.86 -13.78 -2.08
C LEU A 59 7.92 -14.29 -0.99
N ALA A 60 6.61 -14.34 -1.26
CA ALA A 60 5.63 -14.88 -0.33
C ALA A 60 5.93 -16.35 0.01
N LYS A 61 6.27 -17.18 -0.98
CA LYS A 61 6.69 -18.58 -0.77
C LYS A 61 7.98 -18.66 0.05
N LYS A 62 9.02 -17.88 -0.31
CA LYS A 62 10.33 -17.87 0.36
C LYS A 62 10.22 -17.50 1.83
N TYR A 63 9.39 -16.51 2.17
CA TYR A 63 9.21 -16.01 3.53
C TYR A 63 7.99 -16.59 4.25
N LYS A 64 7.32 -17.58 3.67
CA LYS A 64 6.12 -18.25 4.24
C LYS A 64 5.03 -17.25 4.64
N LEU A 65 4.81 -16.25 3.79
CA LEU A 65 3.74 -15.26 3.96
C LEU A 65 2.39 -15.89 3.59
N LYS A 66 1.37 -15.63 4.42
CA LYS A 66 -0.03 -16.03 4.18
C LYS A 66 -0.77 -14.94 3.42
#